data_AF-A0A9P0MH93-F1
#
_entry.id   AF-A0A9P0MH93-F1
#
_cell.length_a   1.000
_cell.length_b   1.000
_cell.length_c   1.000
_cell.angle_alpha   90.00
_cell.angle_beta   90.00
_cell.angle_gamma   90.00
#
_symmetry.space_group_name_H-M   'P 1'
#
loop_
_entity.id
_entity.type
_entity.pdbx_description
1 polymer ?
#
loop_
_entity_poly.entity_id
_entity_poly.type
_entity_poly.pdbx_seq_one_letter_code
_entity_poly.pdbx_strand_id
1 'polypeptide(L)'
;MERLLSELTAESGIEFPGFLRMSTSDFEILLQKLAPLITKKDTKFRKAIPAKVRLAITLRYLATGDDFRSLHYLFKISHQLISKIVHEVCASILIVLKDEVMMPSNEEEWLQKETEFHDIFPHCIGSIDGKHVQILSPIHSGTEFYNYKHTFSIVLMALVDKKYRFLYADVGCQGRISDGGVFRNTALFEILERNALKIPAPSVLPGTDFIMPFVFVADNAFPLQTHIMKPYPGDHPEGSIKRKFNTQLSKARIVVENVFGIMSAVFRVLRKPIALQPDRASNVVMSCILLHNFLRNSSSSTNIYIYHQVLRTLLQMDK
;
A
#
# COMPACT_ATOMS: atom_id res chain seq x y z
N MET A 1 -14.66 -1.52 27.83
CA MET A 1 -14.18 -1.83 26.46
C MET A 1 -15.24 -1.51 25.42
N GLU A 2 -16.41 -2.15 25.46
CA GLU A 2 -17.57 -1.69 24.67
C GLU A 2 -17.90 -0.24 25.01
N ARG A 3 -17.80 0.15 26.29
CA ARG A 3 -17.92 1.55 26.73
C ARG A 3 -16.97 2.54 26.05
N LEU A 4 -15.67 2.21 25.90
CA LEU A 4 -14.69 3.08 25.22
C LEU A 4 -15.01 3.20 23.72
N LEU A 5 -15.36 2.08 23.07
CA LEU A 5 -15.71 2.10 21.66
C LEU A 5 -17.08 2.75 21.43
N SER A 6 -18.02 2.61 22.35
CA SER A 6 -19.33 3.26 22.29
C SER A 6 -19.20 4.76 22.53
N GLU A 7 -18.34 5.18 23.49
CA GLU A 7 -17.98 6.58 23.74
C GLU A 7 -17.31 7.18 22.50
N LEU A 8 -16.29 6.52 21.92
CA LEU A 8 -15.63 6.96 20.69
C LEU A 8 -16.58 7.00 19.47
N THR A 9 -17.63 6.18 19.42
CA THR A 9 -18.65 6.25 18.36
C THR A 9 -19.77 7.26 18.65
N ALA A 10 -19.95 7.66 19.92
CA ALA A 10 -20.99 8.58 20.38
C ALA A 10 -20.51 10.03 20.43
N GLU A 11 -19.21 10.26 20.65
CA GLU A 11 -18.59 11.57 20.58
C GLU A 11 -18.36 11.99 19.11
N SER A 12 -18.71 13.24 18.81
CA SER A 12 -18.87 13.76 17.46
C SER A 12 -17.59 13.72 16.60
N GLY A 13 -17.70 13.07 15.43
CA GLY A 13 -17.02 13.38 14.15
C GLY A 13 -15.49 13.23 14.02
N ILE A 14 -14.69 13.66 15.01
CA ILE A 14 -13.24 13.89 14.84
C ILE A 14 -12.40 12.83 15.57
N GLU A 15 -12.88 12.31 16.69
CA GLU A 15 -12.08 11.42 17.55
C GLU A 15 -11.92 10.01 16.98
N PHE A 16 -13.00 9.46 16.39
CA PHE A 16 -12.98 8.12 15.81
C PHE A 16 -12.02 7.99 14.61
N PRO A 17 -12.02 8.92 13.62
CA PRO A 17 -11.03 8.89 12.55
C PRO A 17 -9.60 9.19 13.03
N GLY A 18 -9.44 10.02 14.06
CA GLY A 18 -8.15 10.22 14.71
C GLY A 18 -7.61 8.94 15.37
N PHE A 19 -8.50 8.11 15.91
CA PHE A 19 -8.17 6.88 16.62
C PHE A 19 -7.88 5.69 15.69
N LEU A 20 -8.75 5.45 14.69
CA LEU A 20 -8.71 4.27 13.80
C LEU A 20 -8.37 4.56 12.34
N ARG A 21 -8.24 5.83 11.93
CA ARG A 21 -7.94 6.26 10.55
C ARG A 21 -9.03 5.93 9.52
N MET A 22 -10.27 5.79 9.96
CA MET A 22 -11.44 5.61 9.10
C MET A 22 -12.69 6.21 9.75
N SER A 23 -13.71 6.47 8.94
CA SER A 23 -15.03 6.87 9.43
C SER A 23 -15.72 5.74 10.20
N THR A 24 -16.71 6.09 11.03
CA THR A 24 -17.54 5.11 11.74
C THR A 24 -18.32 4.24 10.75
N SER A 25 -18.79 4.81 9.64
CA SER A 25 -19.51 4.06 8.59
C SER A 25 -18.61 3.00 7.95
N ASP A 26 -17.39 3.35 7.57
CA ASP A 26 -16.46 2.40 6.96
C ASP A 26 -16.02 1.32 7.95
N PHE A 27 -15.88 1.68 9.23
CA PHE A 27 -15.61 0.72 10.29
C PHE A 27 -16.73 -0.31 10.43
N GLU A 28 -18.00 0.12 10.45
CA GLU A 28 -19.13 -0.81 10.57
C GLU A 28 -19.28 -1.69 9.31
N ILE A 29 -19.07 -1.13 8.12
CA ILE A 29 -19.02 -1.91 6.87
C ILE A 29 -17.93 -2.99 6.94
N LEU A 30 -16.72 -2.59 7.35
CA LEU A 30 -15.59 -3.51 7.48
C LEU A 30 -15.84 -4.56 8.57
N LEU A 31 -16.44 -4.16 9.69
CA LEU A 31 -16.82 -5.06 10.78
C LEU A 31 -17.83 -6.11 10.31
N GLN A 32 -18.86 -5.72 9.57
CA GLN A 32 -19.85 -6.65 9.02
C GLN A 32 -19.20 -7.70 8.13
N LYS A 33 -18.25 -7.30 7.27
CA LYS A 33 -17.53 -8.24 6.40
C LYS A 33 -16.58 -9.17 7.19
N LEU A 34 -15.92 -8.66 8.24
CA LEU A 34 -14.93 -9.44 9.01
C LEU A 34 -15.54 -10.29 10.13
N ALA A 35 -16.68 -9.89 10.69
CA ALA A 35 -17.28 -10.52 11.86
C ALA A 35 -17.45 -12.05 11.72
N PRO A 36 -17.86 -12.61 10.56
CA PRO A 36 -17.95 -14.06 10.37
C PRO A 36 -16.63 -14.80 10.59
N LEU A 37 -15.49 -14.16 10.31
CA LEU A 37 -14.16 -14.79 10.39
C LEU A 37 -13.48 -14.58 11.75
N ILE A 38 -13.76 -13.46 12.42
CA ILE A 38 -13.04 -13.07 13.64
C ILE A 38 -13.84 -13.26 14.93
N THR A 39 -15.14 -13.56 14.86
CA THR A 39 -15.96 -13.83 16.04
C THR A 39 -15.54 -15.15 16.70
N LYS A 40 -15.40 -15.14 18.02
CA LYS A 40 -15.09 -16.33 18.83
C LYS A 40 -16.27 -16.67 19.73
N LYS A 41 -16.38 -17.94 20.10
CA LYS A 41 -17.44 -18.43 20.99
C LYS A 41 -17.06 -18.21 22.45
N ASP A 42 -18.07 -17.90 23.25
CA ASP A 42 -17.94 -17.90 24.70
C ASP A 42 -17.62 -19.31 25.19
N THR A 43 -16.87 -19.37 26.28
CA THR A 43 -16.57 -20.62 26.99
C THR A 43 -17.18 -20.56 28.38
N LYS A 44 -17.31 -21.71 29.04
CA LYS A 44 -17.82 -21.77 30.43
C LYS A 44 -17.00 -20.90 31.41
N PHE A 45 -15.73 -20.63 31.11
CA PHE A 45 -14.82 -19.90 32.00
C PHE A 45 -14.61 -18.43 31.63
N ARG A 46 -14.91 -18.04 30.38
CA ARG A 46 -14.70 -16.67 29.91
C ARG A 46 -15.57 -16.32 28.70
N LYS A 47 -16.01 -15.07 28.67
CA LYS A 47 -16.58 -14.43 27.46
C LYS A 47 -15.48 -14.19 26.42
N ALA A 48 -15.81 -14.38 25.16
CA ALA A 48 -14.96 -14.03 24.04
C ALA A 48 -14.83 -12.51 23.91
N ILE A 49 -13.70 -12.07 23.37
CA ILE A 49 -13.53 -10.66 23.01
C ILE A 49 -14.38 -10.40 21.75
N PRO A 50 -15.30 -9.42 21.79
CA PRO A 50 -16.18 -9.13 20.65
C PRO A 50 -15.41 -8.80 19.37
N ALA A 51 -15.97 -9.14 18.21
CA ALA A 51 -15.39 -8.85 16.90
C ALA A 51 -15.06 -7.35 16.73
N LYS A 52 -15.97 -6.47 17.18
CA LYS A 52 -15.78 -5.01 17.18
C LYS A 52 -14.50 -4.58 17.91
N VAL A 53 -14.24 -5.15 19.09
CA VAL A 53 -13.04 -4.85 19.88
C VAL A 53 -11.79 -5.42 19.21
N ARG A 54 -11.87 -6.63 18.66
CA ARG A 54 -10.75 -7.26 17.93
C ARG A 54 -10.32 -6.45 16.71
N LEU A 55 -11.30 -5.95 15.95
CA LEU A 55 -11.05 -5.07 14.82
C LEU A 55 -10.44 -3.73 15.27
N ALA A 56 -11.02 -3.09 16.29
CA ALA A 56 -10.52 -1.81 16.80
C ALA A 56 -9.07 -1.90 17.31
N ILE A 57 -8.69 -2.97 18.01
CA ILE A 57 -7.30 -3.21 18.46
C ILE A 57 -6.36 -3.28 17.25
N THR A 58 -6.76 -4.01 16.21
CA THR A 58 -5.95 -4.22 15.02
C THR A 58 -5.78 -2.92 14.25
N LEU A 59 -6.87 -2.19 13.99
CA LEU A 59 -6.81 -0.89 13.32
C LEU A 59 -6.00 0.13 14.12
N ARG A 60 -6.11 0.13 15.45
CA ARG A 60 -5.29 0.99 16.31
C ARG A 60 -3.80 0.67 16.18
N TYR A 61 -3.44 -0.61 16.19
CA TYR A 61 -2.07 -1.07 15.95
C TYR A 61 -1.54 -0.56 14.60
N LEU A 62 -2.31 -0.72 13.51
CA LEU A 62 -1.92 -0.24 12.18
C LEU A 62 -1.77 1.29 12.14
N ALA A 63 -2.69 2.00 12.80
CA ALA A 63 -2.74 3.46 12.82
C ALA A 63 -1.59 4.12 13.60
N THR A 64 -1.10 3.50 14.67
CA THR A 64 -0.06 4.10 15.54
C THR A 64 1.31 3.43 15.42
N GLY A 65 1.37 2.14 15.11
CA GLY A 65 2.60 1.35 15.24
C GLY A 65 3.07 1.20 16.68
N ASP A 66 2.15 1.25 17.66
CA ASP A 66 2.48 0.99 19.06
C ASP A 66 2.79 -0.48 19.29
N ASP A 67 3.65 -0.77 20.26
CA ASP A 67 3.93 -2.15 20.65
C ASP A 67 2.72 -2.76 21.40
N PHE A 68 2.68 -4.10 21.45
CA PHE A 68 1.55 -4.80 22.07
C PHE A 68 1.44 -4.60 23.59
N ARG A 69 2.51 -4.17 24.29
CA ARG A 69 2.44 -3.83 25.73
C ARG A 69 1.79 -2.47 25.92
N SER A 70 2.10 -1.50 25.07
CA SER A 70 1.40 -0.21 25.04
C SER A 70 -0.11 -0.41 24.78
N LEU A 71 -0.48 -1.25 23.80
CA LEU A 71 -1.89 -1.57 23.53
C LEU A 71 -2.55 -2.35 24.67
N HIS A 72 -1.80 -3.15 25.44
CA HIS A 72 -2.31 -3.83 26.62
C HIS A 72 -2.85 -2.83 27.65
N TYR A 73 -2.13 -1.73 27.92
CA TYR A 73 -2.59 -0.72 28.86
C TYR A 73 -3.85 0.00 28.39
N LEU A 74 -4.01 0.20 27.08
CA LEU A 74 -5.15 0.86 26.48
C LEU A 74 -6.41 -0.02 26.47
N PHE A 75 -6.27 -1.27 26.01
CA PHE A 75 -7.41 -2.17 25.83
C PHE A 75 -7.65 -3.12 27.00
N LYS A 76 -6.73 -3.18 27.98
CA LYS A 76 -6.77 -4.10 29.13
C LYS A 76 -6.87 -5.58 28.71
N ILE A 77 -6.22 -5.93 27.59
CA ILE A 77 -6.11 -7.29 27.06
C ILE A 77 -4.64 -7.68 27.07
N SER A 78 -4.31 -8.93 27.43
CA SER A 78 -2.91 -9.37 27.48
C SER A 78 -2.21 -9.19 26.13
N HIS A 79 -0.94 -8.76 26.15
CA HIS A 79 -0.19 -8.49 24.92
C HIS A 79 -0.03 -9.75 24.04
N GLN A 80 0.00 -10.95 24.63
CA GLN A 80 0.00 -12.21 23.89
C GLN A 80 -1.30 -12.42 23.12
N LEU A 81 -2.44 -12.06 23.70
CA LEU A 81 -3.74 -12.17 23.04
C LEU A 81 -3.91 -11.08 21.99
N ILE A 82 -3.42 -9.86 22.23
CA ILE A 82 -3.36 -8.78 21.23
C ILE A 82 -2.57 -9.24 20.01
N SER A 83 -1.38 -9.83 20.20
CA SER A 83 -0.57 -10.37 19.10
C SER A 83 -1.35 -11.39 18.25
N LYS A 84 -2.08 -12.31 18.89
CA LYS A 84 -2.95 -13.28 18.19
C LYS A 84 -4.10 -12.59 17.46
N ILE A 85 -4.77 -11.62 18.09
CA ILE A 85 -5.87 -10.86 17.50
C ILE A 85 -5.41 -10.14 16.24
N VAL A 86 -4.31 -9.37 16.32
CA VAL A 86 -3.76 -8.61 15.19
C VAL A 86 -3.47 -9.53 14.02
N HIS A 87 -2.83 -10.67 14.27
CA HIS A 87 -2.53 -11.66 13.23
C HIS A 87 -3.80 -12.25 12.59
N GLU A 88 -4.78 -12.68 13.40
CA GLU A 88 -6.03 -13.26 12.90
C GLU A 88 -6.87 -12.24 12.12
N VAL A 89 -6.92 -10.98 12.57
CA VAL A 89 -7.68 -9.93 11.90
C VAL A 89 -6.99 -9.49 10.61
N CYS A 90 -5.66 -9.32 10.58
CA CYS A 90 -4.93 -9.08 9.34
C CYS A 90 -5.16 -10.18 8.30
N ALA A 91 -5.06 -11.45 8.70
CA ALA A 91 -5.36 -12.57 7.80
C ALA A 91 -6.82 -12.52 7.27
N SER A 92 -7.77 -12.12 8.10
CA SER A 92 -9.17 -11.96 7.69
C SER A 92 -9.37 -10.77 6.73
N ILE A 93 -8.62 -9.67 6.93
CA ILE A 93 -8.61 -8.51 6.02
C ILE A 93 -8.14 -8.93 4.63
N LEU A 94 -7.06 -9.73 4.56
CA LEU A 94 -6.54 -10.25 3.29
C LEU A 94 -7.59 -11.04 2.52
N ILE A 95 -8.41 -11.85 3.21
CA ILE A 95 -9.48 -12.64 2.58
C ILE A 95 -10.63 -11.75 2.10
N VAL A 96 -11.09 -10.86 2.98
CA VAL A 96 -12.31 -10.06 2.77
C VAL A 96 -12.13 -8.92 1.78
N LEU A 97 -10.94 -8.33 1.74
CA LEU A 97 -10.62 -7.19 0.89
C LEU A 97 -9.72 -7.56 -0.30
N LYS A 98 -9.54 -8.85 -0.60
CA LYS A 98 -8.67 -9.33 -1.70
C LYS A 98 -8.95 -8.62 -3.03
N ASP A 99 -10.22 -8.31 -3.30
CA ASP A 99 -10.67 -7.71 -4.56
C ASP A 99 -10.49 -6.18 -4.59
N GLU A 100 -9.98 -5.56 -3.50
CA GLU A 100 -9.65 -4.13 -3.50
C GLU A 100 -8.39 -3.82 -4.32
N VAL A 101 -7.51 -4.80 -4.54
CA VAL A 101 -6.30 -4.67 -5.37
C VAL A 101 -6.41 -5.63 -6.55
N MET A 102 -6.78 -5.09 -7.70
CA MET A 102 -6.90 -5.86 -8.93
C MET A 102 -6.36 -5.05 -10.11
N MET A 103 -5.68 -5.74 -11.02
CA MET A 103 -5.27 -5.16 -12.29
C MET A 103 -6.46 -5.13 -13.25
N PRO A 104 -6.49 -4.14 -14.17
CA PRO A 104 -7.40 -4.15 -15.30
C PRO A 104 -7.42 -5.50 -16.05
N SER A 105 -8.61 -5.92 -16.46
CA SER A 105 -8.89 -7.25 -17.01
C SER A 105 -9.05 -7.28 -18.53
N ASN A 106 -9.05 -6.10 -19.16
CA ASN A 106 -9.26 -5.88 -20.59
C ASN A 106 -8.63 -4.55 -21.04
N GLU A 107 -8.55 -4.38 -22.37
CA GLU A 107 -7.93 -3.20 -22.99
C GLU A 107 -8.64 -1.89 -22.65
N GLU A 108 -9.98 -1.88 -22.56
CA GLU A 108 -10.76 -0.67 -22.28
C GLU A 108 -10.44 -0.12 -20.88
N GLU A 109 -10.35 -0.99 -19.88
CA GLU A 109 -9.97 -0.59 -18.52
C GLU A 109 -8.54 -0.02 -18.47
N TRP A 110 -7.62 -0.53 -19.28
CA TRP A 110 -6.27 0.04 -19.40
C TRP A 110 -6.28 1.41 -20.10
N LEU A 111 -7.07 1.59 -21.15
CA LEU A 111 -7.24 2.88 -21.81
C LEU A 111 -7.82 3.93 -20.86
N GLN A 112 -8.73 3.53 -19.96
CA GLN A 112 -9.22 4.41 -18.90
C GLN A 112 -8.08 4.86 -17.96
N LYS A 113 -7.13 3.96 -17.62
CA LYS A 113 -5.95 4.36 -16.83
C LYS A 113 -5.06 5.33 -17.59
N GLU A 114 -4.85 5.09 -18.88
CA GLU A 114 -4.06 5.99 -19.71
C GLU A 114 -4.67 7.39 -19.77
N THR A 115 -5.98 7.48 -19.94
CA THR A 115 -6.69 8.76 -20.00
C THR A 115 -6.44 9.61 -18.75
N GLU A 116 -6.29 8.97 -17.57
CA GLU A 116 -5.98 9.67 -16.32
C GLU A 116 -4.53 10.23 -16.29
N PHE A 117 -3.60 9.59 -16.99
CA PHE A 117 -2.19 10.01 -17.08
C PHE A 117 -1.85 10.85 -18.31
N HIS A 118 -2.76 10.93 -19.29
CA HIS A 118 -2.51 11.46 -20.63
C HIS A 118 -1.77 12.80 -20.65
N ASP A 119 -2.22 13.74 -19.81
CA ASP A 119 -1.64 15.09 -19.73
C ASP A 119 -0.25 15.15 -19.06
N ILE A 120 0.13 14.10 -18.32
CA ILE A 120 1.42 14.01 -17.62
C ILE A 120 2.43 13.26 -18.47
N PHE A 121 2.03 12.08 -18.96
CA PHE A 121 2.85 11.20 -19.75
C PHE A 121 1.93 10.34 -20.63
N PRO A 122 1.75 10.69 -21.92
CA PRO A 122 0.91 9.92 -22.83
C PRO A 122 1.32 8.45 -22.85
N HIS A 123 0.33 7.56 -23.00
CA HIS A 123 0.52 6.10 -22.97
C HIS A 123 0.97 5.52 -21.61
N CYS A 124 1.10 6.33 -20.56
CA CYS A 124 1.36 5.82 -19.21
C CYS A 124 0.09 5.19 -18.63
N ILE A 125 0.16 3.92 -18.25
CA ILE A 125 -0.98 3.18 -17.67
C ILE A 125 -0.82 2.88 -16.17
N GLY A 126 0.31 3.29 -15.59
CA GLY A 126 0.56 3.19 -14.15
C GLY A 126 2.01 3.47 -13.79
N SER A 127 2.25 3.61 -12.49
CA SER A 127 3.60 3.83 -11.92
C SER A 127 4.00 2.63 -11.05
N ILE A 128 5.20 2.10 -11.28
CA ILE A 128 5.76 0.95 -10.54
C ILE A 128 6.96 1.40 -9.73
N ASP A 129 7.02 0.97 -8.47
CA ASP A 129 8.19 1.17 -7.62
C ASP A 129 8.27 0.16 -6.48
N GLY A 130 9.47 0.01 -5.94
CA GLY A 130 9.76 -0.76 -4.74
C GLY A 130 9.82 0.09 -3.48
N LYS A 131 9.49 -0.49 -2.33
CA LYS A 131 9.64 0.13 -1.01
C LYS A 131 10.17 -0.87 0.00
N HIS A 132 11.28 -0.52 0.65
CA HIS A 132 11.72 -1.22 1.85
C HIS A 132 10.82 -0.88 3.05
N VAL A 133 10.15 -1.88 3.59
CA VAL A 133 9.44 -1.80 4.88
C VAL A 133 10.35 -2.35 5.96
N GLN A 134 10.73 -1.49 6.91
CA GLN A 134 11.64 -1.87 7.97
C GLN A 134 11.00 -2.88 8.93
N ILE A 135 11.78 -3.89 9.29
CA ILE A 135 11.44 -4.88 10.32
C ILE A 135 12.58 -4.94 11.35
N LEU A 136 12.32 -5.50 12.52
CA LEU A 136 13.42 -5.91 13.40
C LEU A 136 14.14 -7.12 12.81
N SER A 137 15.40 -7.32 13.21
CA SER A 137 16.18 -8.51 12.83
C SER A 137 15.33 -9.77 13.05
N PRO A 138 15.00 -10.51 11.98
CA PRO A 138 14.32 -11.78 12.14
C PRO A 138 15.19 -12.76 12.91
N ILE A 139 14.54 -13.72 13.57
CA ILE A 139 15.26 -14.71 14.36
C ILE A 139 15.90 -15.69 13.38
N HIS A 140 17.20 -15.97 13.54
CA HIS A 140 17.96 -16.89 12.70
C HIS A 140 18.10 -16.52 11.21
N SER A 141 17.84 -15.27 10.80
CA SER A 141 17.93 -14.88 9.37
C SER A 141 19.32 -14.48 8.88
N GLY A 142 20.31 -14.35 9.77
CA GLY A 142 21.61 -13.76 9.41
C GLY A 142 21.44 -12.39 8.73
N THR A 143 21.97 -12.24 7.52
CA THR A 143 21.91 -11.00 6.72
C THR A 143 20.87 -11.03 5.60
N GLU A 144 20.00 -12.05 5.54
CA GLU A 144 19.06 -12.25 4.44
C GLU A 144 18.13 -11.04 4.21
N PHE A 145 17.63 -10.45 5.29
CA PHE A 145 16.78 -9.25 5.24
C PHE A 145 17.56 -7.94 5.42
N TYR A 146 18.89 -8.00 5.55
CA TYR A 146 19.74 -6.84 5.80
C TYR A 146 20.03 -6.11 4.49
N ASN A 147 19.52 -4.88 4.38
CA ASN A 147 19.58 -4.08 3.16
C ASN A 147 20.84 -3.20 3.10
N TYR A 148 21.04 -2.56 1.95
CA TYR A 148 22.16 -1.64 1.68
C TYR A 148 22.16 -0.40 2.59
N LYS A 149 21.04 -0.10 3.28
CA LYS A 149 20.91 0.98 4.26
C LYS A 149 21.22 0.53 5.68
N HIS A 150 21.86 -0.63 5.85
CA HIS A 150 22.25 -1.18 7.15
C HIS A 150 21.07 -1.45 8.10
N THR A 151 19.88 -1.73 7.54
CA THR A 151 18.65 -2.05 8.30
C THR A 151 18.02 -3.35 7.81
N PHE A 152 17.19 -3.98 8.63
CA PHE A 152 16.41 -5.14 8.20
C PHE A 152 15.10 -4.70 7.55
N SER A 153 14.74 -5.28 6.41
CA SER A 153 13.51 -4.92 5.70
C SER A 153 12.96 -6.06 4.86
N ILE A 154 11.65 -6.05 4.66
CA ILE A 154 10.99 -6.74 3.55
C ILE A 154 10.73 -5.72 2.43
N VAL A 155 10.72 -6.19 1.18
CA VAL A 155 10.39 -5.36 0.03
C VAL A 155 8.90 -5.46 -0.28
N LEU A 156 8.27 -4.31 -0.50
CA LEU A 156 6.98 -4.13 -1.15
C LEU A 156 7.24 -3.69 -2.59
N MET A 157 6.76 -4.44 -3.58
CA MET A 157 6.68 -4.01 -4.98
C MET A 157 5.24 -3.62 -5.29
N ALA A 158 5.02 -2.44 -5.88
CA ALA A 158 3.67 -1.94 -6.14
C ALA A 158 3.54 -1.34 -7.54
N LEU A 159 2.37 -1.57 -8.16
CA LEU A 159 1.87 -0.83 -9.32
C LEU A 159 0.67 -0.01 -8.88
N VAL A 160 0.65 1.28 -9.20
CA VAL A 160 -0.45 2.19 -8.84
C VAL A 160 -0.99 2.96 -10.03
N ASP A 161 -2.26 3.35 -9.93
CA ASP A 161 -2.89 4.26 -10.89
C ASP A 161 -2.78 5.74 -10.48
N LYS A 162 -3.18 6.64 -11.39
CA LYS A 162 -3.15 8.09 -11.20
C LYS A 162 -4.00 8.55 -10.01
N LYS A 163 -5.06 7.80 -9.71
CA LYS A 163 -5.98 8.02 -8.59
C LYS A 163 -5.42 7.55 -7.25
N TYR A 164 -4.15 7.18 -7.19
CA TYR A 164 -3.44 6.73 -6.00
C TYR A 164 -4.00 5.42 -5.46
N ARG A 165 -4.43 4.50 -6.33
CA ARG A 165 -4.87 3.15 -5.91
C ARG A 165 -3.83 2.13 -6.32
N PHE A 166 -3.63 1.12 -5.49
CA PHE A 166 -2.83 -0.04 -5.85
C PHE A 166 -3.59 -0.90 -6.86
N LEU A 167 -2.98 -1.17 -8.01
CA LEU A 167 -3.48 -2.15 -8.99
C LEU A 167 -2.85 -3.52 -8.76
N TYR A 168 -1.61 -3.54 -8.26
CA TYR A 168 -0.87 -4.73 -7.89
C TYR A 168 0.02 -4.43 -6.69
N ALA A 169 0.19 -5.41 -5.82
CA ALA A 169 1.16 -5.36 -4.73
C ALA A 169 1.72 -6.76 -4.45
N ASP A 170 3.02 -6.84 -4.23
CA ASP A 170 3.71 -8.04 -3.76
C ASP A 170 4.61 -7.69 -2.58
N VAL A 171 4.54 -8.48 -1.52
CA VAL A 171 5.14 -8.14 -0.21
C VAL A 171 5.84 -9.34 0.39
N GLY A 172 7.09 -9.14 0.81
CA GLY A 172 7.80 -10.13 1.61
C GLY A 172 9.13 -10.57 1.01
N CYS A 173 9.47 -10.09 -0.20
CA CYS A 173 10.77 -10.35 -0.80
C CYS A 173 11.89 -9.80 0.09
N GLN A 174 13.05 -10.48 0.10
CA GLN A 174 14.11 -10.17 1.03
C GLN A 174 14.74 -8.81 0.75
N GLY A 175 14.96 -8.00 1.79
CA GLY A 175 15.48 -6.63 1.69
C GLY A 175 16.88 -6.46 1.10
N ARG A 176 17.61 -7.55 0.86
CA ARG A 176 18.92 -7.52 0.18
C ARG A 176 18.80 -7.33 -1.34
N ILE A 177 17.66 -7.67 -1.92
CA ILE A 177 17.44 -7.70 -3.37
C ILE A 177 17.08 -6.28 -3.85
N SER A 178 17.67 -5.84 -4.97
CA SER A 178 17.33 -4.56 -5.61
C SER A 178 15.95 -4.59 -6.25
N ASP A 179 15.32 -3.43 -6.48
CA ASP A 179 13.96 -3.35 -7.03
C ASP A 179 13.82 -4.07 -8.38
N GLY A 180 14.80 -3.94 -9.27
CA GLY A 180 14.83 -4.69 -10.52
C GLY A 180 14.98 -6.21 -10.35
N GLY A 181 15.66 -6.67 -9.29
CA GLY A 181 15.77 -8.09 -8.94
C GLY A 181 14.49 -8.64 -8.31
N VAL A 182 13.84 -7.85 -7.45
CA VAL A 182 12.53 -8.19 -6.87
C VAL A 182 11.50 -8.29 -7.99
N PHE A 183 11.45 -7.29 -8.87
CA PHE A 183 10.50 -7.23 -9.97
C PHE A 183 10.52 -8.47 -10.86
N ARG A 184 11.70 -8.98 -11.26
CA ARG A 184 11.82 -10.19 -12.08
C ARG A 184 11.23 -11.46 -11.45
N ASN A 185 11.10 -11.49 -10.13
CA ASN A 185 10.54 -12.61 -9.38
C ASN A 185 9.07 -12.38 -8.99
N THR A 186 8.42 -11.34 -9.52
CA THR A 186 7.01 -11.04 -9.25
C THR A 186 6.07 -11.73 -10.23
N ALA A 187 4.86 -12.05 -9.78
CA ALA A 187 3.79 -12.51 -10.67
C ALA A 187 3.47 -11.46 -11.75
N LEU A 188 3.59 -10.17 -11.44
CA LEU A 188 3.42 -9.10 -12.42
C LEU A 188 4.38 -9.24 -13.61
N PHE A 189 5.65 -9.53 -13.36
CA PHE A 189 6.64 -9.77 -14.42
C PHE A 189 6.29 -10.98 -15.26
N GLU A 190 5.89 -12.09 -14.64
CA GLU A 190 5.48 -13.29 -15.39
C GLU A 190 4.27 -13.06 -16.30
N ILE A 191 3.27 -12.31 -15.82
CA ILE A 191 2.06 -12.00 -16.60
C ILE A 191 2.39 -11.03 -17.74
N LEU A 192 3.31 -10.08 -17.52
CA LEU A 192 3.84 -9.19 -18.55
C LEU A 192 4.56 -9.94 -19.67
N GLU A 193 5.49 -10.83 -19.34
CA GLU A 193 6.25 -11.62 -20.32
C GLU A 193 5.34 -12.55 -21.14
N ARG A 194 4.24 -13.03 -20.55
CA ARG A 194 3.24 -13.87 -21.24
C ARG A 194 2.20 -13.06 -22.05
N ASN A 195 2.30 -11.73 -22.07
CA ASN A 195 1.31 -10.82 -22.67
C ASN A 195 -0.13 -11.07 -22.18
N ALA A 196 -0.28 -11.49 -20.92
CA ALA A 196 -1.57 -11.89 -20.36
C ALA A 196 -2.35 -10.71 -19.72
N LEU A 197 -1.73 -9.53 -19.60
CA LEU A 197 -2.39 -8.33 -19.06
C LEU A 197 -3.39 -7.68 -20.02
N LYS A 198 -3.45 -8.11 -21.29
CA LYS A 198 -4.31 -7.50 -22.34
C LYS A 198 -4.14 -5.98 -22.41
N ILE A 199 -2.89 -5.53 -22.38
CA ILE A 199 -2.55 -4.12 -22.61
C ILE A 199 -2.92 -3.80 -24.07
N PRO A 200 -3.53 -2.63 -24.35
CA PRO A 200 -3.91 -2.25 -25.72
C PRO A 200 -2.73 -2.30 -26.69
N ALA A 201 -3.04 -2.56 -27.96
CA ALA A 201 -2.05 -2.50 -29.03
C ALA A 201 -1.40 -1.10 -29.11
N PRO A 202 -0.11 -0.99 -29.49
CA PRO A 202 0.57 0.28 -29.66
C PRO A 202 -0.23 1.27 -30.53
N SER A 203 -0.30 2.53 -30.09
CA SER A 203 -1.00 3.61 -30.79
C SER A 203 -0.05 4.77 -31.13
N VAL A 204 -0.55 5.75 -31.86
CA VAL A 204 0.23 6.94 -32.24
C VAL A 204 0.29 7.91 -31.05
N LEU A 205 1.47 8.44 -30.74
CA LEU A 205 1.62 9.47 -29.71
C LEU A 205 0.99 10.80 -30.14
N PRO A 206 0.37 11.56 -29.22
CA PRO A 206 -0.26 12.84 -29.53
C PRO A 206 0.67 13.81 -30.26
N GLY A 207 0.21 14.35 -31.40
CA GLY A 207 0.95 15.34 -32.19
C GLY A 207 2.16 14.80 -32.94
N THR A 208 2.26 13.48 -33.12
CA THR A 208 3.35 12.83 -33.86
C THR A 208 2.80 11.70 -34.75
N ASP A 209 3.66 11.09 -35.56
CA ASP A 209 3.37 9.84 -36.29
C ASP A 209 4.05 8.61 -35.65
N PHE A 210 4.60 8.77 -34.44
CA PHE A 210 5.33 7.69 -33.76
C PHE A 210 4.36 6.75 -33.07
N ILE A 211 4.38 5.48 -33.49
CA ILE A 211 3.64 4.40 -32.83
C ILE A 211 4.44 3.92 -31.62
N MET A 212 3.85 3.96 -30.43
CA MET A 212 4.49 3.59 -29.17
C MET A 212 3.57 2.70 -28.33
N PRO A 213 4.14 1.72 -27.59
CA PRO A 213 3.37 0.90 -26.66
C PRO A 213 2.84 1.72 -25.48
N PHE A 214 1.83 1.18 -24.80
CA PHE A 214 1.42 1.62 -23.47
C PHE A 214 2.41 1.09 -22.43
N VAL A 215 2.80 1.93 -21.47
CA VAL A 215 3.92 1.65 -20.57
C VAL A 215 3.57 1.92 -19.11
N PHE A 216 4.18 1.15 -18.23
CA PHE A 216 4.36 1.51 -16.84
C PHE A 216 5.63 2.35 -16.70
N VAL A 217 5.56 3.44 -15.93
CA VAL A 217 6.75 4.22 -15.59
C VAL A 217 7.41 3.66 -14.35
N ALA A 218 8.74 3.57 -14.36
CA ALA A 218 9.50 2.98 -13.27
C ALA A 218 10.80 3.76 -13.01
N ASP A 219 11.48 3.43 -11.92
CA ASP A 219 12.76 4.03 -11.57
C ASP A 219 13.93 3.49 -12.43
N ASN A 220 15.14 4.02 -12.23
CA ASN A 220 16.29 3.61 -13.04
C ASN A 220 16.78 2.17 -12.74
N ALA A 221 16.43 1.59 -11.58
CA ALA A 221 16.81 0.24 -11.20
C ALA A 221 16.04 -0.83 -11.98
N PHE A 222 14.91 -0.48 -12.61
CA PHE A 222 14.16 -1.39 -13.49
C PHE A 222 14.85 -1.57 -14.85
N PRO A 223 14.68 -2.76 -15.48
CA PRO A 223 15.08 -2.96 -16.87
C PRO A 223 14.14 -2.19 -17.81
N LEU A 224 14.68 -1.66 -18.91
CA LEU A 224 13.86 -1.15 -19.99
C LEU A 224 13.19 -2.33 -20.72
N GLN A 225 11.87 -2.30 -20.88
CA GLN A 225 11.09 -3.32 -21.59
C GLN A 225 9.99 -2.67 -22.43
N THR A 226 9.30 -3.44 -23.28
CA THR A 226 8.19 -2.96 -24.11
C THR A 226 7.16 -2.17 -23.31
N HIS A 227 6.80 -2.65 -22.12
CA HIS A 227 5.79 -2.05 -21.25
C HIS A 227 6.40 -1.39 -19.99
N ILE A 228 7.72 -1.19 -19.94
CA ILE A 228 8.38 -0.53 -18.79
C ILE A 228 9.28 0.56 -19.30
N MET A 229 8.92 1.80 -18.96
CA MET A 229 9.67 2.99 -19.32
C MET A 229 10.44 3.51 -18.10
N LYS A 230 11.72 3.82 -18.31
CA LYS A 230 12.63 4.31 -17.26
C LYS A 230 13.38 5.56 -17.72
N PRO A 231 13.93 6.38 -16.79
CA PRO A 231 14.65 7.58 -17.16
C PRO A 231 15.95 7.28 -17.93
N TYR A 232 16.41 8.24 -18.74
CA TYR A 232 17.76 8.21 -19.28
C TYR A 232 18.78 8.27 -18.13
N PRO A 233 19.85 7.45 -18.18
CA PRO A 233 20.85 7.40 -17.12
C PRO A 233 21.81 8.59 -17.18
N GLY A 234 22.29 9.00 -16.01
CA GLY A 234 23.28 10.07 -15.84
C GLY A 234 22.68 11.48 -15.81
N ASP A 235 23.56 12.46 -15.60
CA ASP A 235 23.17 13.86 -15.54
C ASP A 235 23.03 14.45 -16.94
N HIS A 236 22.03 15.34 -17.09
CA HIS A 236 21.71 15.95 -18.37
C HIS A 236 21.63 17.48 -18.22
N PRO A 237 22.22 18.24 -19.17
CA PRO A 237 22.15 19.70 -19.16
C PRO A 237 20.71 20.21 -19.10
N GLU A 238 20.52 21.36 -18.47
CA GLU A 238 19.25 22.06 -18.45
C GLU A 238 18.75 22.34 -19.87
N GLY A 239 17.46 22.14 -20.11
CA GLY A 239 16.84 22.31 -21.44
C GLY A 239 17.05 21.17 -22.44
N SER A 240 17.94 20.20 -22.17
CA SER A 240 18.15 19.05 -23.05
C SER A 240 16.90 18.17 -23.18
N ILE A 241 16.74 17.50 -24.33
CA ILE A 241 15.61 16.59 -24.60
C ILE A 241 15.55 15.47 -23.55
N LYS A 242 16.71 14.90 -23.19
CA LYS A 242 16.79 13.85 -22.16
C LYS A 242 16.34 14.34 -20.79
N ARG A 243 16.73 15.56 -20.38
CA ARG A 243 16.27 16.15 -19.13
C ARG A 243 14.76 16.43 -19.15
N LYS A 244 14.25 17.01 -20.23
CA LYS A 244 12.81 17.25 -20.42
C LYS A 244 12.01 15.94 -20.31
N PHE A 245 12.49 14.88 -20.97
CA PHE A 245 11.90 13.55 -20.87
C PHE A 245 11.92 13.02 -19.43
N ASN A 246 13.08 12.99 -18.78
CA ASN A 246 13.21 12.53 -17.40
C ASN A 246 12.31 13.32 -16.44
N THR A 247 12.17 14.64 -16.65
CA THR A 247 11.26 15.47 -15.86
C THR A 247 9.79 15.05 -16.01
N GLN A 248 9.32 14.74 -17.22
CA GLN A 248 7.93 14.27 -17.41
C GLN A 248 7.72 12.86 -16.84
N LEU A 249 8.67 11.96 -17.08
CA LEU A 249 8.63 10.61 -16.51
C LEU A 249 8.58 10.67 -14.98
N SER A 250 9.40 11.51 -14.35
CA SER A 250 9.39 11.69 -12.89
C SER A 250 8.04 12.19 -12.35
N LYS A 251 7.29 13.03 -13.09
CA LYS A 251 5.94 13.45 -12.68
C LYS A 251 4.91 12.32 -12.73
N ALA A 252 5.04 11.38 -13.67
CA ALA A 252 4.20 10.18 -13.67
C ALA A 252 4.65 9.23 -12.56
N ARG A 253 5.97 9.09 -12.35
CA ARG A 253 6.56 8.21 -11.33
C ARG A 253 6.17 8.63 -9.91
N ILE A 254 6.24 9.91 -9.57
CA ILE A 254 5.95 10.46 -8.22
C ILE A 254 4.59 10.04 -7.65
N VAL A 255 3.66 9.58 -8.51
CA VAL A 255 2.37 9.02 -8.06
C VAL A 255 2.58 7.86 -7.08
N VAL A 256 3.46 6.90 -7.37
CA VAL A 256 3.70 5.73 -6.50
C VAL A 256 4.40 6.12 -5.19
N GLU A 257 5.34 7.05 -5.26
CA GLU A 257 6.02 7.61 -4.08
C GLU A 257 5.01 8.32 -3.16
N ASN A 258 4.09 9.08 -3.75
CA ASN A 258 2.98 9.70 -3.02
C ASN A 258 2.05 8.66 -2.37
N VAL A 259 1.71 7.57 -3.07
CA VAL A 259 0.92 6.47 -2.46
C VAL A 259 1.63 5.91 -1.24
N PHE A 260 2.94 5.63 -1.34
CA PHE A 260 3.73 5.15 -0.21
C PHE A 260 3.78 6.15 0.94
N GLY A 261 3.90 7.45 0.64
CA GLY A 261 3.87 8.54 1.62
C GLY A 261 2.54 8.63 2.35
N ILE A 262 1.41 8.62 1.61
CA ILE A 262 0.05 8.64 2.14
C ILE A 262 -0.18 7.41 3.02
N MET A 263 0.10 6.21 2.51
CA MET A 263 -0.07 4.96 3.24
C MET A 263 0.71 4.95 4.56
N SER A 264 1.96 5.43 4.54
CA SER A 264 2.79 5.53 5.74
C SER A 264 2.28 6.61 6.71
N ALA A 265 1.61 7.65 6.23
CA ALA A 265 1.02 8.70 7.08
C ALA A 265 -0.24 8.25 7.80
N VAL A 266 -1.08 7.49 7.11
CA VAL A 266 -2.29 6.89 7.65
C VAL A 266 -1.92 5.74 8.60
N PHE A 267 -1.15 4.76 8.10
CA PHE A 267 -0.76 3.57 8.86
C PHE A 267 0.66 3.72 9.38
N ARG A 268 0.78 4.34 10.56
CA ARG A 268 2.08 4.65 11.16
C ARG A 268 2.88 3.43 11.59
N VAL A 269 2.29 2.24 11.60
CA VAL A 269 3.03 0.98 11.73
C VAL A 269 4.15 0.85 10.69
N LEU A 270 3.99 1.47 9.51
CA LEU A 270 4.98 1.47 8.43
C LEU A 270 6.10 2.51 8.62
N ARG A 271 5.99 3.42 9.60
CA ARG A 271 7.01 4.45 9.90
C ARG A 271 8.06 3.98 10.91
N LYS A 272 7.85 2.81 11.51
CA LYS A 272 8.74 2.23 12.52
C LYS A 272 9.13 0.82 12.08
N PRO A 273 10.27 0.29 12.56
CA PRO A 273 10.59 -1.11 12.39
C PRO A 273 9.48 -2.00 12.97
N ILE A 274 8.89 -2.85 12.13
CA ILE A 274 7.84 -3.78 12.57
C ILE A 274 8.49 -4.91 13.37
N ALA A 275 8.10 -5.03 14.64
CA ALA A 275 8.59 -6.05 15.56
C ALA A 275 7.88 -7.41 15.38
N LEU A 276 7.81 -7.90 14.14
CA LEU A 276 7.19 -9.17 13.75
C LEU A 276 8.11 -9.94 12.81
N GLN A 277 7.93 -11.27 12.76
CA GLN A 277 8.60 -12.09 11.74
C GLN A 277 8.15 -11.71 10.33
N PRO A 278 8.99 -11.90 9.29
CA PRO A 278 8.74 -11.48 7.92
C PRO A 278 7.33 -11.82 7.43
N ASP A 279 6.87 -13.06 7.52
CA ASP A 279 5.54 -13.47 7.05
C ASP A 279 4.40 -12.68 7.70
N ARG A 280 4.53 -12.41 9.01
CA ARG A 280 3.52 -11.63 9.75
C ARG A 280 3.59 -10.15 9.41
N ALA A 281 4.79 -9.63 9.20
CA ALA A 281 4.99 -8.26 8.73
C ALA A 281 4.40 -8.09 7.32
N SER A 282 4.57 -9.07 6.42
CA SER A 282 3.97 -9.06 5.08
C SER A 282 2.45 -8.98 5.15
N ASN A 283 1.80 -9.77 6.02
CA ASN A 283 0.34 -9.69 6.22
C ASN A 283 -0.11 -8.33 6.77
N VAL A 284 0.68 -7.70 7.65
CA VAL A 284 0.40 -6.35 8.16
C VAL A 284 0.48 -5.32 7.04
N VAL A 285 1.54 -5.35 6.24
CA VAL A 285 1.73 -4.43 5.10
C VAL A 285 0.64 -4.63 4.06
N MET A 286 0.32 -5.87 3.68
CA MET A 286 -0.75 -6.16 2.73
C MET A 286 -2.12 -5.73 3.28
N SER A 287 -2.37 -5.88 4.58
CA SER A 287 -3.59 -5.33 5.21
C SER A 287 -3.68 -3.82 5.07
N CYS A 288 -2.56 -3.09 5.25
CA CYS A 288 -2.51 -1.64 5.04
C CYS A 288 -2.83 -1.24 3.58
N ILE A 289 -2.35 -2.01 2.61
CA ILE A 289 -2.60 -1.79 1.18
C ILE A 289 -4.07 -1.99 0.83
N LEU A 290 -4.68 -3.09 1.30
CA LEU A 290 -6.09 -3.38 1.04
C LEU A 290 -7.01 -2.37 1.72
N LEU A 291 -6.69 -2.00 2.97
CA LEU A 291 -7.40 -0.94 3.69
C LEU A 291 -7.22 0.43 3.01
N HIS A 292 -6.05 0.71 2.43
CA HIS A 292 -5.83 1.93 1.65
C HIS A 292 -6.82 2.01 0.49
N ASN A 293 -6.87 0.98 -0.36
CA ASN A 293 -7.80 0.98 -1.50
C ASN A 293 -9.27 1.02 -1.05
N PHE A 294 -9.65 0.23 -0.03
CA PHE A 294 -10.99 0.26 0.55
C PHE A 294 -11.42 1.67 0.99
N LEU A 295 -10.54 2.38 1.70
CA LEU A 295 -10.83 3.75 2.19
C LEU A 295 -10.77 4.79 1.06
N ARG A 296 -9.92 4.59 0.05
CA ARG A 296 -9.86 5.44 -1.16
C ARG A 296 -11.09 5.31 -2.04
N ASN A 297 -11.72 4.13 -2.05
CA ASN A 297 -12.96 3.88 -2.78
C ASN A 297 -14.21 4.34 -1.98
N SER A 298 -14.08 4.62 -0.67
CA SER A 298 -15.19 5.09 0.16
C SER A 298 -15.44 6.59 0.04
N SER A 299 -16.69 6.96 -0.27
CA SER A 299 -17.13 8.36 -0.26
C SER A 299 -17.06 9.01 1.13
N SER A 300 -17.12 8.22 2.21
CA SER A 300 -17.12 8.74 3.59
C SER A 300 -15.71 8.98 4.16
N SER A 301 -14.72 8.18 3.74
CA SER A 301 -13.33 8.36 4.18
C SER A 301 -12.42 9.05 3.18
N THR A 302 -12.80 9.23 1.90
CA THR A 302 -11.91 9.85 0.90
C THR A 302 -11.33 11.20 1.35
N ASN A 303 -12.17 12.06 1.96
CA ASN A 303 -11.77 13.39 2.44
C ASN A 303 -10.98 13.36 3.77
N ILE A 304 -11.12 12.29 4.55
CA ILE A 304 -10.38 12.06 5.81
C ILE A 304 -9.00 11.46 5.49
N TYR A 305 -8.96 10.54 4.53
CA TYR A 305 -7.81 9.75 4.14
C TYR A 305 -6.75 10.58 3.44
N ILE A 306 -7.19 11.52 2.59
CA ILE A 306 -6.34 12.55 2.01
C ILE A 306 -6.67 13.87 2.70
N TYR A 307 -6.13 14.07 3.91
CA TYR A 307 -6.10 15.42 4.44
C TYR A 307 -5.17 16.25 3.54
N HIS A 308 -5.70 17.30 2.90
CA HIS A 308 -4.99 18.20 1.96
C HIS A 308 -3.62 18.69 2.48
N GLN A 309 -3.43 18.69 3.81
CA GLN A 309 -2.19 19.06 4.48
C GLN A 309 -1.07 18.02 4.31
N VAL A 310 -1.37 16.72 4.23
CA VAL A 310 -0.35 15.66 4.00
C VAL A 310 0.22 15.75 2.60
N LEU A 311 -0.60 16.01 1.58
CA LEU A 311 -0.12 16.30 0.22
C LEU A 311 0.73 17.58 0.19
N ARG A 312 0.35 18.64 0.92
CA ARG A 312 1.17 19.87 1.00
C ARG A 312 2.53 19.64 1.69
N THR A 313 2.58 18.84 2.75
CA THR A 313 3.84 18.53 3.43
C THR A 313 4.73 17.62 2.60
N LEU A 314 4.17 16.61 1.92
CA LEU A 314 4.94 15.72 1.02
C LEU A 314 5.45 16.47 -0.22
N LEU A 315 4.64 17.33 -0.83
CA LEU A 315 5.04 18.18 -1.97
C LEU A 315 6.05 19.28 -1.60
N GLN A 316 6.28 19.56 -0.32
CA GLN A 316 7.28 20.53 0.16
C GLN A 316 8.60 19.89 0.60
N MET A 317 8.65 18.57 0.80
CA MET A 317 9.88 17.87 1.21
C MET A 317 10.78 17.45 0.05
N ASP A 318 10.30 17.54 -1.19
CA ASP A 318 11.04 17.20 -2.42
C ASP A 318 11.40 18.44 -3.28
N LYS A 319 11.64 19.59 -2.63
CA LYS A 319 12.31 20.76 -3.24
C LYS A 319 13.70 20.94 -2.66
#